data_AF-A0A6I7PRI8-F1
#
_entry.id   AF-A0A6I7PRI8-F1
#
_cell.length_a   1.000
_cell.length_b   1.000
_cell.length_c   1.000
_cell.angle_alpha   90.00
_cell.angle_beta   90.00
_cell.angle_gamma   90.00
#
_symmetry.space_group_name_H-M   'P 1'
#
loop_
_entity.id
_entity.type
_entity.pdbx_description
1 polymer ?
#
loop_
_entity_poly.entity_id
_entity_poly.type
_entity_poly.pdbx_seq_one_letter_code
_entity_poly.pdbx_strand_id
1 'polypeptide(L)'
;MKLSFAALKRWLDYDDSANACADDLASLGFPNDGIREIGAALDEVVLAKILKMEKHPQADRLWLLEVDTGKEKLPVVCGAKNMKVSDFVAFAPVGANLPTEDGGGFRIKKAKIRGVESQGMCCSEAEVGLAEESEGIWILPTRAVEASKAALGTKLSELFPWRDTVFELDVTPNRGDALSLRGIARELAAKCSLKLKTQRTARWKQGSSVVNPRVESFEDAQGFLGVLIEGVSLDETPDEWRRFLVAMGGRPLSPLVDVSNILLFEMGHPIHLFDADRVDAKTIGVRRAKPGETLELLNDETIELSAEDLVIADQSGPLSLAGVMGGKASAVTSETTRVLLEVACFDAKRIRATSRRHQLFSESSFRFERQLTAHRLDEIADRCLGLIQEMGGSFESASGNKSLSR
;
A
#
# COMPACT_ATOMS: atom_id res chain seq x y z
N MET A 1 -11.73 3.75 -8.64
CA MET A 1 -10.46 4.11 -7.97
C MET A 1 -10.79 4.90 -6.72
N LYS A 2 -10.22 4.58 -5.55
CA LYS A 2 -10.38 5.40 -4.34
C LYS A 2 -9.41 6.59 -4.38
N LEU A 3 -9.88 7.77 -3.98
CA LEU A 3 -9.08 9.00 -3.93
C LEU A 3 -9.31 9.73 -2.61
N SER A 4 -8.23 9.95 -1.87
CA SER A 4 -8.23 10.74 -0.63
C SER A 4 -8.28 12.25 -0.91
N PHE A 5 -9.27 12.93 -0.32
CA PHE A 5 -9.37 14.39 -0.40
C PHE A 5 -8.25 15.08 0.40
N ALA A 6 -7.89 14.56 1.58
CA ALA A 6 -6.75 15.10 2.33
C ALA A 6 -5.42 14.94 1.58
N ALA A 7 -5.20 13.82 0.89
CA ALA A 7 -4.00 13.60 0.10
C ALA A 7 -3.92 14.54 -1.11
N LEU A 8 -5.06 14.89 -1.73
CA LEU A 8 -5.12 15.85 -2.84
C LEU A 8 -4.49 17.19 -2.47
N LYS A 9 -4.67 17.63 -1.22
CA LYS A 9 -4.10 18.89 -0.71
C LYS A 9 -2.55 18.90 -0.66
N ARG A 10 -1.90 17.74 -0.76
CA ARG A 10 -0.45 17.63 -0.94
C ARG A 10 0.01 18.10 -2.32
N TRP A 11 -0.88 18.04 -3.31
CA TRP A 11 -0.61 18.44 -4.70
C TRP A 11 -1.23 19.78 -5.07
N LEU A 12 -2.31 20.19 -4.40
CA LEU A 12 -3.06 21.42 -4.72
C LEU A 12 -3.36 22.23 -3.47
N ASP A 13 -3.39 23.54 -3.61
CA ASP A 13 -4.08 24.42 -2.66
C ASP A 13 -5.55 24.50 -3.07
N TYR A 14 -6.32 23.46 -2.71
CA TYR A 14 -7.75 23.35 -2.98
C TYR A 14 -8.53 23.74 -1.71
N ASP A 15 -9.13 24.93 -1.75
CA ASP A 15 -9.73 25.58 -0.57
C ASP A 15 -11.24 25.32 -0.40
N ASP A 16 -11.89 24.63 -1.35
CA ASP A 16 -13.31 24.30 -1.27
C ASP A 16 -13.57 22.98 -0.49
N SER A 17 -14.84 22.66 -0.29
CA SER A 17 -15.32 21.46 0.36
C SER A 17 -15.07 20.19 -0.47
N ALA A 18 -15.10 19.03 0.19
CA ALA A 18 -14.99 17.74 -0.49
C ALA A 18 -16.15 17.51 -1.49
N ASN A 19 -17.36 18.00 -1.18
CA ASN A 19 -18.50 17.91 -2.10
C ASN A 19 -18.29 18.77 -3.35
N ALA A 20 -17.78 19.99 -3.22
CA ALA A 20 -17.42 20.82 -4.36
C ALA A 20 -16.32 20.17 -5.21
N CYS A 21 -15.33 19.55 -4.57
CA CYS A 21 -14.31 18.77 -5.27
C CYS A 21 -14.92 17.60 -6.04
N ALA A 22 -15.89 16.89 -5.47
CA ALA A 22 -16.58 15.79 -6.14
C ALA A 22 -17.38 16.28 -7.36
N ASP A 23 -18.03 17.44 -7.26
CA ASP A 23 -18.75 18.07 -8.37
C ASP A 23 -17.79 18.50 -9.50
N ASP A 24 -16.65 19.10 -9.16
CA ASP A 24 -15.60 19.46 -10.12
C ASP A 24 -15.08 18.21 -10.85
N LEU A 25 -14.79 17.12 -10.11
CA LEU A 25 -14.34 15.85 -10.67
C LEU A 25 -15.38 15.23 -11.62
N ALA A 26 -16.65 15.23 -11.21
CA ALA A 26 -17.74 14.75 -12.06
C ALA A 26 -17.84 15.56 -13.37
N SER A 27 -17.69 16.89 -13.30
CA SER A 27 -17.70 17.77 -14.48
C SER A 27 -16.52 17.51 -15.44
N LEU A 28 -15.43 16.94 -14.94
CA LEU A 28 -14.25 16.54 -15.71
C LEU A 28 -14.35 15.13 -16.31
N GLY A 29 -15.48 14.45 -16.10
CA GLY A 29 -15.70 13.08 -16.58
C GLY A 29 -15.18 12.00 -15.63
N PHE A 30 -15.02 12.33 -14.34
CA PHE A 30 -14.73 11.38 -13.26
C PHE A 30 -15.90 11.34 -12.28
N PRO A 31 -17.06 10.76 -12.66
CA PRO A 31 -18.17 10.65 -11.75
C PRO A 31 -17.76 9.85 -10.50
N ASN A 32 -18.34 10.23 -9.37
CA ASN A 32 -18.18 9.49 -8.13
C ASN A 32 -19.32 8.48 -8.00
N ASP A 33 -18.96 7.22 -7.72
CA ASP A 33 -19.90 6.14 -7.38
C ASP A 33 -20.23 6.16 -5.88
N GLY A 34 -19.47 6.91 -5.10
CA GLY A 34 -19.67 7.09 -3.67
C GLY A 34 -18.69 8.06 -3.04
N ILE A 35 -19.10 8.66 -1.94
CA ILE A 35 -18.26 9.46 -1.04
C ILE A 35 -18.32 8.81 0.34
N ARG A 36 -17.17 8.44 0.89
CA ARG A 36 -17.06 7.76 2.18
C ARG A 36 -16.21 8.57 3.14
N GLU A 37 -16.68 8.70 4.38
CA GLU A 37 -15.88 9.22 5.48
C GLU A 37 -15.15 8.06 6.14
N ILE A 38 -13.82 8.15 6.26
CA ILE A 38 -13.01 7.16 6.97
C ILE A 38 -12.50 7.73 8.30
N GLY A 39 -12.11 6.84 9.21
CA GLY A 39 -11.49 7.23 10.49
C GLY A 39 -12.46 7.81 11.54
N ALA A 40 -13.74 7.99 11.23
CA ALA A 40 -14.73 8.48 12.20
C ALA A 40 -14.89 7.54 13.41
N ALA A 41 -14.80 6.23 13.20
CA ALA A 41 -14.89 5.23 14.28
C ALA A 41 -13.74 5.33 15.29
N LEU A 42 -12.64 6.01 14.95
CA LEU A 42 -11.50 6.18 15.85
C LEU A 42 -11.82 7.03 17.08
N ASP A 43 -12.93 7.80 17.05
CA ASP A 43 -13.46 8.52 18.21
C ASP A 43 -14.16 7.59 19.23
N GLU A 44 -14.54 6.39 18.81
CA GLU A 44 -15.30 5.39 19.58
C GLU A 44 -14.39 4.30 20.17
N VAL A 45 -13.13 4.23 19.72
CA VAL A 45 -12.14 3.26 20.21
C VAL A 45 -10.99 3.96 20.93
N VAL A 46 -10.44 3.27 21.92
CA VAL A 46 -9.36 3.77 22.77
C VAL A 46 -8.13 2.88 22.68
N LEU A 47 -6.96 3.46 22.97
CA LEU A 47 -5.72 2.75 23.18
C LEU A 47 -5.84 1.86 24.42
N ALA A 48 -5.64 0.56 24.29
CA ALA A 48 -5.60 -0.37 25.41
C ALA A 48 -4.40 -1.31 25.30
N LYS A 49 -4.09 -2.02 26.39
CA LYS A 49 -2.99 -2.99 26.44
C LYS A 49 -3.46 -4.35 26.94
N ILE A 50 -3.03 -5.42 26.28
CA ILE A 50 -3.29 -6.80 26.73
C ILE A 50 -2.36 -7.13 27.90
N LEU A 51 -2.90 -7.40 29.09
CA LEU A 51 -2.12 -7.78 30.27
C LEU A 51 -1.96 -9.29 30.43
N LYS A 52 -3.00 -10.05 30.09
CA LYS A 52 -3.03 -11.52 30.19
C LYS A 52 -3.83 -12.11 29.03
N MET A 53 -3.47 -13.33 28.66
CA MET A 53 -4.14 -14.10 27.61
C MET A 53 -4.19 -15.57 28.01
N GLU A 54 -5.39 -16.14 28.11
CA GLU A 54 -5.65 -17.53 28.46
C GLU A 54 -6.60 -18.17 27.43
N LYS A 55 -6.52 -19.50 27.26
CA LYS A 55 -7.44 -20.21 26.36
C LYS A 55 -8.83 -20.28 27.00
N HIS A 56 -9.89 -20.03 26.22
CA HIS A 56 -11.25 -20.07 26.74
C HIS A 56 -11.62 -21.50 27.19
N PRO A 57 -12.13 -21.71 28.42
CA PRO A 57 -12.33 -23.05 29.00
C PRO A 57 -13.37 -23.90 28.26
N GLN A 58 -14.29 -23.24 27.54
CA GLN A 58 -15.40 -23.88 26.83
C GLN A 58 -15.37 -23.65 25.29
N ALA A 59 -14.26 -23.17 24.74
CA ALA A 59 -14.13 -22.92 23.30
C ALA A 59 -12.68 -22.93 22.81
N ASP A 60 -12.38 -23.81 21.85
CA ASP A 60 -11.01 -23.97 21.36
C ASP A 60 -10.47 -22.82 20.51
N ARG A 61 -11.37 -22.02 19.93
CA ARG A 61 -11.03 -20.91 19.03
C ARG A 61 -11.11 -19.53 19.70
N LEU A 62 -11.38 -19.48 21.00
CA LEU A 62 -11.54 -18.22 21.74
C LEU A 62 -10.47 -18.09 22.82
N TRP A 63 -10.10 -16.86 23.08
CA TRP A 63 -9.17 -16.45 24.12
C TRP A 63 -9.91 -15.58 25.14
N LEU A 64 -9.51 -15.69 26.40
CA LEU A 64 -9.88 -14.79 27.47
C LEU A 64 -8.70 -13.84 27.72
N LEU A 65 -8.96 -12.55 27.54
CA LEU A 65 -7.99 -11.48 27.73
C LEU A 65 -8.33 -10.67 28.99
N GLU A 66 -7.30 -10.21 29.69
CA GLU A 66 -7.39 -9.10 30.64
C GLU A 66 -6.82 -7.86 29.93
N VAL A 67 -7.68 -6.89 29.60
CA VAL A 67 -7.32 -5.69 28.83
C VAL A 67 -7.32 -4.46 29.74
N ASP A 68 -6.22 -3.72 29.76
CA ASP A 68 -6.06 -2.48 30.53
C ASP A 68 -6.35 -1.26 29.65
N THR A 69 -7.32 -0.46 30.08
CA THR A 69 -7.72 0.81 29.45
C THR A 69 -7.13 2.03 30.17
N GLY A 70 -6.25 1.82 31.15
CA GLY A 70 -5.72 2.86 32.04
C GLY A 70 -6.67 3.26 33.16
N LYS A 71 -7.98 3.06 32.99
CA LYS A 71 -9.01 3.28 34.02
C LYS A 71 -9.39 1.98 34.72
N GLU A 72 -9.49 0.90 33.95
CA GLU A 72 -9.98 -0.39 34.41
C GLU A 72 -9.34 -1.54 33.65
N LYS A 73 -9.35 -2.71 34.28
CA LYS A 73 -8.90 -3.97 33.69
C LYS A 73 -10.12 -4.83 33.41
N LEU A 74 -10.38 -5.07 32.13
CA LEU A 74 -11.63 -5.65 31.65
C LEU A 74 -11.42 -7.06 31.12
N PRO A 75 -12.31 -8.02 31.45
CA PRO A 75 -12.32 -9.31 30.78
C PRO A 75 -12.89 -9.15 29.37
N VAL A 76 -12.17 -9.64 28.37
CA VAL A 76 -12.57 -9.55 26.95
C VAL A 76 -12.38 -10.93 26.31
N VAL A 77 -13.42 -11.42 25.64
CA VAL A 77 -13.32 -12.65 24.84
C VAL A 77 -12.96 -12.27 23.41
N CYS A 78 -11.86 -12.82 22.89
CA CYS A 78 -11.37 -12.50 21.55
C CYS A 78 -11.13 -13.77 20.73
N GLY A 79 -11.50 -13.74 19.44
CA GLY A 79 -11.29 -14.84 18.51
C GLY A 79 -10.01 -14.75 17.66
N ALA A 80 -9.35 -13.59 17.65
CA ALA A 80 -8.15 -13.37 16.85
C ALA A 80 -6.94 -14.16 17.38
N LYS A 81 -5.95 -14.40 16.52
CA LYS A 81 -4.75 -15.18 16.87
C LYS A 81 -3.46 -14.39 16.77
N ASN A 82 -3.51 -13.19 16.20
CA ASN A 82 -2.36 -12.33 15.92
C ASN A 82 -1.92 -11.49 17.13
N MET A 83 -2.37 -11.83 18.34
CA MET A 83 -2.17 -11.04 19.56
C MET A 83 -1.26 -11.76 20.56
N LYS A 84 -0.49 -10.98 21.32
CA LYS A 84 0.34 -11.44 22.43
C LYS A 84 0.16 -10.54 23.66
N VAL A 85 0.57 -11.06 24.81
CA VAL A 85 0.64 -10.26 26.04
C VAL A 85 1.57 -9.07 25.82
N SER A 86 1.17 -7.91 26.36
CA SER A 86 1.78 -6.60 26.20
C SER A 86 1.53 -5.85 24.88
N ASP A 87 0.76 -6.42 23.95
CA ASP A 87 0.37 -5.67 22.75
C ASP A 87 -0.53 -4.47 23.08
N PHE A 88 -0.30 -3.38 22.37
CA PHE A 88 -1.24 -2.25 22.28
C PHE A 88 -2.28 -2.55 21.22
N VAL A 89 -3.56 -2.31 21.53
CA VAL A 89 -4.69 -2.68 20.67
C VAL A 89 -5.73 -1.56 20.60
N ALA A 90 -6.47 -1.53 19.49
CA ALA A 90 -7.69 -0.76 19.39
C ALA A 90 -8.81 -1.43 20.19
N PHE A 91 -9.33 -0.75 21.21
CA PHE A 91 -10.36 -1.29 22.08
C PHE A 91 -11.64 -0.45 22.04
N ALA A 92 -12.75 -1.10 21.69
CA ALA A 92 -14.09 -0.51 21.78
C ALA A 92 -14.70 -0.84 23.15
N PRO A 93 -14.83 0.16 24.06
CA PRO A 93 -15.50 -0.04 25.34
C PRO A 93 -17.01 -0.28 25.15
N VAL A 94 -17.66 -0.80 26.19
CA VAL A 94 -19.13 -0.91 26.20
C VAL A 94 -19.76 0.46 25.97
N GLY A 95 -20.70 0.53 25.02
CA GLY A 95 -21.36 1.76 24.60
C GLY A 95 -20.79 2.35 23.30
N ALA A 96 -19.56 1.99 22.92
CA ALA A 96 -18.96 2.40 21.64
C ALA A 96 -19.83 1.97 20.46
N ASN A 97 -19.89 2.80 19.42
CA ASN A 97 -20.67 2.54 18.22
C ASN A 97 -19.76 2.39 16.99
N LEU A 98 -19.51 1.15 16.59
CA LEU A 98 -18.66 0.86 15.43
C LEU A 98 -19.46 0.92 14.12
N PRO A 99 -18.82 1.20 12.98
CA PRO A 99 -19.49 1.16 11.68
C PRO A 99 -19.90 -0.27 11.31
N THR A 100 -20.90 -0.38 10.44
CA THR A 100 -21.32 -1.62 9.78
C THR A 100 -21.47 -1.35 8.29
N GLU A 101 -21.38 -2.38 7.45
CA GLU A 101 -21.47 -2.24 5.99
C GLU A 101 -22.79 -1.59 5.52
N ASP A 102 -23.88 -1.82 6.26
CA ASP A 102 -25.20 -1.24 6.00
C ASP A 102 -25.39 0.17 6.59
N GLY A 103 -24.37 0.72 7.25
CA GLY A 103 -24.41 2.05 7.88
C GLY A 103 -25.23 2.12 9.18
N GLY A 104 -25.78 1.01 9.66
CA GLY A 104 -26.64 0.96 10.86
C GLY A 104 -25.90 1.13 12.19
N GLY A 105 -24.58 0.89 12.20
CA GLY A 105 -23.74 0.96 13.38
C GLY A 105 -23.94 -0.23 14.35
N PHE A 106 -22.84 -0.70 14.93
CA PHE A 106 -22.81 -1.79 15.89
C PHE A 106 -22.43 -1.26 17.28
N ARG A 107 -23.43 -1.14 18.15
CA ARG A 107 -23.22 -0.70 19.53
C ARG A 107 -22.70 -1.84 20.41
N ILE A 108 -21.52 -1.67 20.97
CA ILE A 108 -20.89 -2.62 21.89
C ILE A 108 -21.69 -2.70 23.19
N LYS A 109 -22.03 -3.93 23.59
CA LYS A 109 -22.75 -4.24 24.83
C LYS A 109 -21.96 -5.24 25.65
N LYS A 110 -22.22 -5.28 26.96
CA LYS A 110 -21.76 -6.40 27.80
C LYS A 110 -22.36 -7.69 27.27
N ALA A 111 -21.52 -8.70 27.08
CA ALA A 111 -21.93 -9.99 26.56
C ALA A 111 -21.46 -11.12 27.48
N LYS A 112 -22.18 -12.24 27.47
CA LYS A 112 -21.74 -13.48 28.09
C LYS A 112 -21.53 -14.51 26.99
N ILE A 113 -20.28 -14.73 26.60
CA ILE A 113 -19.90 -15.63 25.51
C ILE A 113 -19.51 -16.95 26.15
N ARG A 114 -20.32 -17.99 25.92
CA ARG A 114 -20.10 -19.36 26.45
C ARG A 114 -19.78 -19.35 27.95
N GLY A 115 -20.60 -18.65 28.72
CA GLY A 115 -20.50 -18.61 30.18
C GLY A 115 -19.53 -17.57 30.74
N VAL A 116 -18.63 -17.00 29.93
CA VAL A 116 -17.63 -16.01 30.35
C VAL A 116 -18.07 -14.60 29.96
N GLU A 117 -17.84 -13.64 30.86
CA GLU A 117 -18.19 -12.24 30.61
C GLU A 117 -17.17 -11.57 29.68
N SER A 118 -17.66 -10.75 28.74
CA SER A 118 -16.86 -9.88 27.88
C SER A 118 -17.37 -8.45 27.97
N GLN A 119 -16.50 -7.53 28.38
CA GLN A 119 -16.82 -6.13 28.63
C GLN A 119 -16.15 -5.19 27.61
N GLY A 120 -16.42 -5.43 26.32
CA GLY A 120 -15.88 -4.65 25.21
C GLY A 120 -15.40 -5.55 24.08
N MET A 121 -14.65 -4.95 23.15
CA MET A 121 -14.13 -5.65 21.98
C MET A 121 -12.77 -5.09 21.55
N CYS A 122 -11.77 -5.96 21.36
CA CYS A 122 -10.57 -5.60 20.62
C CYS A 122 -10.92 -5.59 19.13
N CYS A 123 -10.71 -4.46 18.46
CA CYS A 123 -11.19 -4.24 17.09
C CYS A 123 -10.08 -4.48 16.08
N SER A 124 -10.46 -5.01 14.92
CA SER A 124 -9.70 -5.05 13.68
C SER A 124 -9.76 -3.73 12.91
N GLU A 125 -8.90 -3.55 11.90
CA GLU A 125 -8.96 -2.37 11.02
C GLU A 125 -10.29 -2.33 10.24
N ALA A 126 -10.82 -3.49 9.84
CA ALA A 126 -12.13 -3.58 9.18
C ALA A 126 -13.29 -3.13 10.09
N GLU A 127 -13.32 -3.58 11.35
CA GLU A 127 -14.38 -3.21 12.30
C GLU A 127 -14.39 -1.71 12.65
N VAL A 128 -13.25 -1.02 12.51
CA VAL A 128 -13.18 0.45 12.65
C VAL A 128 -13.31 1.19 11.31
N GLY A 129 -13.64 0.48 10.23
CA GLY A 129 -13.88 1.06 8.90
C GLY A 129 -12.63 1.58 8.20
N LEU A 130 -11.45 1.04 8.53
CA LEU A 130 -10.17 1.36 7.88
C LEU A 130 -9.74 0.31 6.85
N ALA A 131 -10.37 -0.85 6.81
CA ALA A 131 -10.13 -1.88 5.81
C ALA A 131 -11.46 -2.53 5.39
N GLU A 132 -11.48 -3.22 4.26
CA GLU A 132 -12.63 -4.06 3.88
C GLU A 132 -12.61 -5.37 4.66
N GLU A 133 -11.42 -5.95 4.82
CA GLU A 133 -11.21 -7.20 5.56
C GLU A 133 -9.97 -7.09 6.46
N SER A 134 -9.91 -7.95 7.47
CA SER A 134 -8.78 -8.04 8.39
C SER A 134 -8.63 -9.45 8.92
N GLU A 135 -7.40 -9.96 8.98
CA GLU A 135 -7.10 -11.31 9.47
C GLU A 135 -7.17 -11.44 11.00
N GLY A 136 -7.16 -10.30 11.70
CA GLY A 136 -7.17 -10.26 13.15
C GLY A 136 -7.38 -8.84 13.68
N ILE A 137 -7.18 -8.66 14.99
CA ILE A 137 -7.35 -7.35 15.63
C ILE A 137 -6.21 -6.41 15.22
N TRP A 138 -6.47 -5.11 15.33
CA TRP A 138 -5.48 -4.08 15.03
C TRP A 138 -4.48 -3.97 16.17
N ILE A 139 -3.31 -4.59 15.96
CA ILE A 139 -2.14 -4.42 16.82
C ILE A 139 -1.50 -3.08 16.46
N LEU A 140 -1.53 -2.15 17.41
CA LEU A 140 -1.02 -0.81 17.21
C LEU A 140 0.52 -0.82 17.24
N PRO A 141 1.20 -0.06 16.35
CA PRO A 141 2.66 -0.03 16.35
C PRO A 141 3.19 0.51 17.69
N THR A 142 3.95 -0.33 18.42
CA THR A 142 4.50 0.04 19.72
C THR A 142 5.29 1.35 19.67
N ARG A 143 6.12 1.54 18.65
CA ARG A 143 6.92 2.74 18.47
C ARG A 143 6.06 4.00 18.29
N ALA A 144 5.00 3.94 17.50
CA ALA A 144 4.07 5.06 17.30
C ALA A 144 3.36 5.41 18.62
N VAL A 145 2.87 4.40 19.34
CA VAL A 145 2.23 4.58 20.65
C VAL A 145 3.20 5.20 21.66
N GLU A 146 4.42 4.67 21.78
CA GLU A 146 5.42 5.18 22.71
C GLU A 146 5.89 6.60 22.35
N ALA A 147 6.08 6.90 21.06
CA ALA A 147 6.44 8.23 20.58
C ALA A 147 5.35 9.27 20.88
N SER A 148 4.07 8.88 20.78
CA SER A 148 2.94 9.75 21.10
C SER A 148 2.86 10.12 22.59
N LYS A 149 3.45 9.30 23.48
CA LYS A 149 3.30 9.39 24.94
C LYS A 149 1.84 9.36 25.40
N ALA A 150 0.94 8.83 24.58
CA ALA A 150 -0.46 8.69 24.94
C ALA A 150 -0.64 7.73 26.12
N ALA A 151 -1.57 8.07 27.00
CA ALA A 151 -1.97 7.18 28.08
C ALA A 151 -2.92 6.10 27.54
N LEU A 152 -2.98 4.95 28.21
CA LEU A 152 -4.07 4.01 27.97
C LEU A 152 -5.42 4.71 28.21
N GLY A 153 -6.40 4.41 27.37
CA GLY A 153 -7.72 5.04 27.37
C GLY A 153 -7.82 6.31 26.53
N THR A 154 -6.71 6.82 25.98
CA THR A 154 -6.74 7.89 24.97
C THR A 154 -7.47 7.40 23.72
N LYS A 155 -8.33 8.25 23.14
CA LYS A 155 -9.03 7.94 21.89
C LYS A 155 -8.04 7.72 20.76
N LEU A 156 -8.31 6.75 19.89
CA LEU A 156 -7.39 6.51 18.77
C LEU A 156 -7.41 7.64 17.76
N SER A 157 -8.49 8.43 17.65
CA SER A 157 -8.51 9.62 16.79
C SER A 157 -7.48 10.69 17.20
N GLU A 158 -7.06 10.71 18.46
CA GLU A 158 -5.99 11.60 18.96
C GLU A 158 -4.59 11.09 18.60
N LEU A 159 -4.39 9.77 18.50
CA LEU A 159 -3.12 9.17 18.09
C LEU A 159 -2.99 9.13 16.57
N PHE A 160 -4.06 8.71 15.92
CA PHE A 160 -4.16 8.48 14.48
C PHE A 160 -5.26 9.40 13.94
N PRO A 161 -4.93 10.68 13.62
CA PRO A 161 -5.90 11.64 13.08
C PRO A 161 -6.22 11.31 11.63
N TRP A 162 -6.84 10.14 11.42
CA TRP A 162 -7.03 9.53 10.10
C TRP A 162 -8.32 9.93 9.42
N ARG A 163 -9.08 10.84 10.02
CA ARG A 163 -10.32 11.34 9.44
C ARG A 163 -10.07 11.96 8.07
N ASP A 164 -10.83 11.49 7.08
CA ASP A 164 -10.70 11.92 5.69
C ASP A 164 -11.98 11.59 4.91
N THR A 165 -12.16 12.30 3.80
CA THR A 165 -13.19 12.04 2.80
C THR A 165 -12.55 11.33 1.61
N VAL A 166 -13.06 10.15 1.28
CA VAL A 166 -12.59 9.32 0.16
C VAL A 166 -13.64 9.28 -0.93
N PHE A 167 -13.24 9.63 -2.15
CA PHE A 167 -14.07 9.51 -3.34
C PHE A 167 -13.86 8.15 -4.02
N GLU A 168 -14.94 7.52 -4.46
CA GLU A 168 -14.88 6.34 -5.32
C GLU A 168 -15.11 6.79 -6.76
N LEU A 169 -14.03 7.03 -7.49
CA LEU A 169 -14.09 7.56 -8.86
C LEU A 169 -14.21 6.43 -9.89
N ASP A 170 -15.16 6.54 -10.81
CA ASP A 170 -15.17 5.73 -12.03
C ASP A 170 -14.24 6.36 -13.07
N VAL A 171 -13.14 5.66 -13.36
CA VAL A 171 -12.13 6.12 -14.32
C VAL A 171 -12.23 5.27 -15.57
N THR A 172 -12.70 5.92 -16.64
CA THR A 172 -12.88 5.28 -17.95
C THR A 172 -11.56 4.72 -18.50
N PRO A 173 -11.58 3.60 -19.26
CA PRO A 173 -10.35 2.92 -19.71
C PRO A 173 -9.38 3.79 -20.54
N ASN A 174 -9.87 4.83 -21.22
CA ASN A 174 -9.05 5.78 -21.97
C ASN A 174 -8.35 6.82 -21.10
N ARG A 175 -8.60 6.85 -19.79
CA ARG A 175 -8.05 7.81 -18.81
C ARG A 175 -7.09 7.14 -17.82
N GLY A 176 -6.18 6.30 -18.31
CA GLY A 176 -5.11 5.69 -17.49
C GLY A 176 -4.25 6.73 -16.77
N ASP A 177 -4.13 7.94 -17.34
CA ASP A 177 -3.44 9.07 -16.74
C ASP A 177 -4.07 9.54 -15.41
N ALA A 178 -5.38 9.34 -15.23
CA ALA A 178 -6.15 9.72 -14.05
C ALA A 178 -6.19 8.62 -12.97
N LEU A 179 -5.51 7.48 -13.18
CA LEU A 179 -5.37 6.41 -12.18
C LEU A 179 -4.33 6.71 -11.09
N SER A 180 -4.19 7.98 -10.74
CA SER A 180 -3.22 8.45 -9.76
C SER A 180 -3.64 9.77 -9.14
N LEU A 181 -3.16 10.02 -7.92
CA LEU A 181 -3.35 11.29 -7.24
C LEU A 181 -2.82 12.46 -8.07
N ARG A 182 -1.61 12.35 -8.62
CA ARG A 182 -1.02 13.38 -9.49
C ARG A 182 -1.85 13.62 -10.75
N GLY A 183 -2.37 12.54 -11.35
CA GLY A 183 -3.23 12.61 -12.53
C GLY A 183 -4.49 13.41 -12.26
N ILE A 184 -5.21 13.06 -11.21
CA ILE A 184 -6.43 13.78 -10.78
C ILE A 184 -6.10 15.23 -10.38
N ALA A 185 -5.03 15.43 -9.61
CA ALA A 185 -4.59 16.77 -9.21
C ALA A 185 -4.29 17.65 -10.43
N ARG A 186 -3.74 17.09 -11.52
CA ARG A 186 -3.47 17.82 -12.75
C ARG A 186 -4.76 18.27 -13.45
N GLU A 187 -5.79 17.42 -13.47
CA GLU A 187 -7.09 17.76 -14.06
C GLU A 187 -7.78 18.87 -13.27
N LEU A 188 -7.79 18.77 -11.94
CA LEU A 188 -8.31 19.82 -11.06
C LEU A 188 -7.51 21.11 -11.15
N ALA A 189 -6.18 21.03 -11.25
CA ALA A 189 -5.34 22.21 -11.48
C ALA A 189 -5.74 22.96 -12.74
N ALA A 190 -5.97 22.23 -13.85
CA ALA A 190 -6.41 22.82 -15.11
C ALA A 190 -7.82 23.44 -15.00
N LYS A 191 -8.76 22.74 -14.35
CA LYS A 191 -10.15 23.19 -14.15
C LYS A 191 -10.25 24.45 -13.28
N CYS A 192 -9.54 24.45 -12.15
CA CYS A 192 -9.64 25.47 -11.11
C CYS A 192 -8.56 26.56 -11.25
N SER A 193 -7.74 26.51 -12.31
CA SER A 193 -6.60 27.42 -12.52
C SER A 193 -5.61 27.44 -11.35
N LEU A 194 -5.37 26.28 -10.74
CA LEU A 194 -4.42 26.09 -9.64
C LEU A 194 -3.06 25.65 -10.16
N LYS A 195 -2.03 25.75 -9.31
CA LYS A 195 -0.69 25.23 -9.60
C LYS A 195 -0.46 23.91 -8.87
N LEU A 196 0.16 22.96 -9.56
CA LEU A 196 0.64 21.73 -8.92
C LEU A 196 1.85 22.04 -8.03
N LYS A 197 1.80 21.53 -6.80
CA LYS A 197 2.90 21.59 -5.85
C LYS A 197 4.01 20.61 -6.24
N THR A 198 5.25 21.03 -6.05
CA THR A 198 6.43 20.17 -6.25
C THR A 198 6.56 19.19 -5.10
N GLN A 199 6.73 17.91 -5.41
CA GLN A 199 7.01 16.89 -4.41
C GLN A 199 8.52 16.69 -4.22
N ARG A 200 8.90 16.10 -3.09
CA ARG A 200 10.30 15.79 -2.81
C ARG A 200 10.82 14.74 -3.79
N THR A 201 11.97 15.02 -4.38
CA THR A 201 12.70 14.11 -5.29
C THR A 201 14.17 14.07 -4.91
N ALA A 202 14.85 12.95 -5.17
CA ALA A 202 16.30 12.84 -5.04
C ALA A 202 16.88 12.19 -6.31
N ARG A 203 17.96 12.76 -6.84
CA ARG A 203 18.56 12.30 -8.11
C ARG A 203 19.35 11.01 -7.93
N TRP A 204 19.21 10.08 -8.87
CA TRP A 204 20.14 8.96 -9.04
C TRP A 204 21.25 9.32 -10.05
N LYS A 205 22.35 8.54 -10.03
CA LYS A 205 23.50 8.73 -10.93
C LYS A 205 23.47 7.76 -12.11
N GLN A 206 23.49 8.28 -13.33
CA GLN A 206 23.63 7.47 -14.54
C GLN A 206 25.07 6.98 -14.73
N GLY A 207 25.22 5.75 -15.26
CA GLY A 207 26.52 5.17 -15.59
C GLY A 207 27.03 4.18 -14.55
N SER A 208 26.19 3.22 -14.15
CA SER A 208 26.60 2.13 -13.27
C SER A 208 27.38 1.05 -14.03
N SER A 209 28.43 0.48 -13.44
CA SER A 209 29.12 -0.70 -13.98
C SER A 209 28.50 -2.03 -13.51
N VAL A 210 27.60 -1.97 -12.53
CA VAL A 210 26.99 -3.15 -11.89
C VAL A 210 25.54 -3.38 -12.31
N VAL A 211 24.83 -2.34 -12.76
CA VAL A 211 23.45 -2.45 -13.24
C VAL A 211 23.43 -2.32 -14.76
N ASN A 212 22.93 -3.32 -15.48
CA ASN A 212 22.89 -3.29 -16.95
C ASN A 212 21.58 -3.88 -17.47
N PRO A 213 20.46 -3.14 -17.33
CA PRO A 213 19.16 -3.65 -17.70
C PRO A 213 19.04 -3.85 -19.21
N ARG A 214 18.34 -4.91 -19.61
CA ARG A 214 18.09 -5.23 -21.01
C ARG A 214 16.60 -5.30 -21.32
N VAL A 215 16.26 -4.97 -22.56
CA VAL A 215 14.95 -5.21 -23.14
C VAL A 215 15.21 -6.00 -24.41
N GLU A 216 14.75 -7.24 -24.48
CA GLU A 216 14.99 -8.09 -25.66
C GLU A 216 14.16 -7.65 -26.87
N SER A 217 12.95 -7.10 -26.63
CA SER A 217 12.06 -6.59 -27.67
C SER A 217 11.40 -5.29 -27.23
N PHE A 218 11.62 -4.21 -27.97
CA PHE A 218 10.97 -2.93 -27.69
C PHE A 218 9.47 -2.90 -28.04
N GLU A 219 8.99 -3.88 -28.80
CA GLU A 219 7.54 -4.12 -28.98
C GLU A 219 6.91 -4.68 -27.70
N ASP A 220 7.69 -5.35 -26.87
CA ASP A 220 7.21 -5.99 -25.63
C ASP A 220 7.36 -5.04 -24.42
N ALA A 221 8.43 -4.24 -24.38
CA ALA A 221 8.63 -3.20 -23.39
C ALA A 221 9.36 -1.98 -23.98
N GLN A 222 8.79 -0.79 -23.85
CA GLN A 222 9.38 0.44 -24.40
C GLN A 222 10.52 0.99 -23.55
N GLY A 223 10.66 0.54 -22.31
CA GLY A 223 11.72 0.99 -21.43
C GLY A 223 11.86 0.17 -20.15
N PHE A 224 13.10 0.09 -19.67
CA PHE A 224 13.46 -0.47 -18.37
C PHE A 224 14.61 0.33 -17.78
N LEU A 225 14.38 0.90 -16.60
CA LEU A 225 15.37 1.59 -15.77
C LEU A 225 15.65 0.71 -14.54
N GLY A 226 16.92 0.37 -14.35
CA GLY A 226 17.42 -0.29 -13.14
C GLY A 226 18.28 0.67 -12.34
N VAL A 227 17.98 0.87 -11.07
CA VAL A 227 18.76 1.70 -10.14
C VAL A 227 19.11 0.89 -8.90
N LEU A 228 20.40 0.69 -8.65
CA LEU A 228 20.89 0.11 -7.41
C LEU A 228 20.99 1.20 -6.35
N ILE A 229 20.25 0.99 -5.25
CA ILE A 229 20.20 1.83 -4.06
C ILE A 229 20.98 1.11 -2.97
N GLU A 230 22.10 1.71 -2.55
CA GLU A 230 23.00 1.16 -1.54
C GLU A 230 22.69 1.74 -0.16
N GLY A 231 22.75 0.90 0.87
CA GLY A 231 22.59 1.30 2.27
C GLY A 231 21.22 1.89 2.58
N VAL A 232 20.15 1.35 1.99
CA VAL A 232 18.78 1.79 2.30
C VAL A 232 18.42 1.41 3.74
N SER A 233 17.85 2.37 4.47
CA SER A 233 17.33 2.20 5.82
C SER A 233 15.98 2.86 5.90
N LEU A 234 14.96 2.09 6.25
CA LEU A 234 13.59 2.55 6.47
C LEU A 234 12.89 1.58 7.43
N ASP A 235 12.80 1.97 8.70
CA ASP A 235 12.38 1.06 9.77
C ASP A 235 10.89 0.71 9.71
N GLU A 236 10.05 1.73 9.47
CA GLU A 236 8.60 1.61 9.49
C GLU A 236 7.96 2.58 8.47
N THR A 237 6.75 2.27 8.05
CA THR A 237 5.93 3.19 7.26
C THR A 237 5.31 4.23 8.20
N PRO A 238 5.61 5.53 8.06
CA PRO A 238 5.03 6.55 8.94
C PRO A 238 3.51 6.61 8.83
N ASP A 239 2.84 7.00 9.92
CA ASP A 239 1.38 6.95 10.03
C ASP A 239 0.66 7.77 8.95
N GLU A 240 1.23 8.89 8.52
CA GLU A 240 0.66 9.70 7.42
C GLU A 240 0.58 8.92 6.09
N TRP A 241 1.58 8.06 5.85
CA TRP A 241 1.69 7.23 4.65
C TRP A 241 0.89 5.94 4.76
N ARG A 242 0.77 5.39 5.97
CA ARG A 242 -0.19 4.31 6.25
C ARG A 242 -1.62 4.78 5.98
N ARG A 243 -1.98 5.95 6.50
CA ARG A 243 -3.27 6.59 6.22
C ARG A 243 -3.48 6.80 4.73
N PHE A 244 -2.47 7.33 4.03
CA PHE A 244 -2.51 7.53 2.59
C PHE A 244 -2.85 6.22 1.87
N LEU A 245 -2.14 5.12 2.16
CA LEU A 245 -2.38 3.82 1.53
C LEU A 245 -3.81 3.35 1.75
N VAL A 246 -4.27 3.37 3.01
CA VAL A 246 -5.64 2.99 3.38
C VAL A 246 -6.69 3.82 2.63
N ALA A 247 -6.53 5.14 2.64
CA ALA A 247 -7.49 6.06 2.01
C ALA A 247 -7.50 5.94 0.48
N MET A 248 -6.39 5.51 -0.12
CA MET A 248 -6.28 5.22 -1.56
C MET A 248 -6.72 3.81 -1.94
N GLY A 249 -7.16 2.99 -0.97
CA GLY A 249 -7.64 1.62 -1.18
C GLY A 249 -6.58 0.53 -1.15
N GLY A 250 -5.35 0.86 -0.77
CA GLY A 250 -4.29 -0.10 -0.48
C GLY A 250 -4.25 -0.52 0.98
N ARG A 251 -3.30 -1.40 1.31
CA ARG A 251 -3.00 -1.83 2.67
C ARG A 251 -1.50 -1.63 2.95
N PRO A 252 -1.10 -1.10 4.11
CA PRO A 252 0.30 -1.09 4.53
C PRO A 252 0.80 -2.53 4.73
N LEU A 253 1.98 -2.85 4.19
CA LEU A 253 2.56 -4.18 4.21
C LEU A 253 3.94 -4.18 4.89
N SER A 254 4.92 -3.55 4.26
CA SER A 254 6.27 -3.38 4.79
C SER A 254 6.87 -2.11 4.20
N PRO A 255 7.86 -1.47 4.84
CA PRO A 255 8.23 -0.10 4.49
C PRO A 255 8.68 0.06 3.02
N LEU A 256 9.49 -0.88 2.51
CA LEU A 256 9.93 -0.86 1.12
C LEU A 256 8.79 -1.18 0.14
N VAL A 257 7.92 -2.14 0.47
CA VAL A 257 6.73 -2.43 -0.36
C VAL A 257 5.77 -1.23 -0.36
N ASP A 258 5.63 -0.55 0.77
CA ASP A 258 4.78 0.62 0.93
C ASP A 258 5.30 1.79 0.09
N VAL A 259 6.62 2.00 -0.01
CA VAL A 259 7.21 2.96 -0.97
C VAL A 259 6.71 2.68 -2.40
N SER A 260 6.72 1.42 -2.83
CA SER A 260 6.26 1.05 -4.18
C SER A 260 4.76 1.30 -4.38
N ASN A 261 3.93 0.95 -3.39
CA ASN A 261 2.48 1.13 -3.44
C ASN A 261 2.08 2.60 -3.37
N ILE A 262 2.73 3.38 -2.50
CA ILE A 262 2.52 4.83 -2.40
C ILE A 262 2.84 5.48 -3.73
N LEU A 263 3.98 5.16 -4.34
CA LEU A 263 4.37 5.71 -5.63
C LEU A 263 3.39 5.32 -6.74
N LEU A 264 2.89 4.09 -6.72
CA LEU A 264 1.85 3.63 -7.63
C LEU A 264 0.57 4.47 -7.51
N PHE A 265 0.06 4.71 -6.30
CA PHE A 265 -1.15 5.51 -6.09
C PHE A 265 -0.92 7.01 -6.32
N GLU A 266 0.25 7.52 -5.95
CA GLU A 266 0.60 8.93 -6.09
C GLU A 266 0.85 9.31 -7.56
N MET A 267 1.70 8.53 -8.25
CA MET A 267 2.24 8.89 -9.56
C MET A 267 1.61 8.11 -10.72
N GLY A 268 0.86 7.04 -10.43
CA GLY A 268 0.22 6.18 -11.44
C GLY A 268 1.16 5.22 -12.13
N HIS A 269 2.40 5.12 -11.64
CA HIS A 269 3.45 4.31 -12.27
C HIS A 269 3.87 3.21 -11.29
N PRO A 270 3.51 1.95 -11.55
CA PRO A 270 3.98 0.83 -10.74
C PRO A 270 5.49 0.68 -10.86
N ILE A 271 6.14 0.44 -9.73
CA ILE A 271 7.56 0.10 -9.65
C ILE A 271 7.72 -1.21 -8.89
N HIS A 272 8.90 -1.81 -8.97
CA HIS A 272 9.26 -2.93 -8.11
C HIS A 272 10.59 -2.69 -7.44
N LEU A 273 10.71 -3.16 -6.19
CA LEU A 273 11.95 -3.16 -5.44
C LEU A 273 12.36 -4.61 -5.25
N PHE A 274 13.48 -5.00 -5.84
CA PHE A 274 14.09 -6.30 -5.62
C PHE A 274 15.13 -6.21 -4.49
N ASP A 275 15.30 -7.28 -3.74
CA ASP A 275 16.50 -7.44 -2.91
C ASP A 275 17.71 -7.61 -3.84
N ALA A 276 18.62 -6.64 -3.82
CA ALA A 276 19.74 -6.60 -4.74
C ALA A 276 20.76 -7.73 -4.50
N ASP A 277 20.76 -8.34 -3.30
CA ASP A 277 21.64 -9.48 -3.00
C ASP A 277 21.10 -10.79 -3.58
N ARG A 278 19.86 -10.79 -4.07
CA ARG A 278 19.18 -11.96 -4.65
C ARG A 278 18.98 -11.85 -6.17
N VAL A 279 19.53 -10.81 -6.79
CA VAL A 279 19.36 -10.53 -8.23
C VAL A 279 20.70 -10.22 -8.88
N ASP A 280 20.95 -10.81 -10.04
CA ASP A 280 22.07 -10.39 -10.89
C ASP A 280 21.71 -9.14 -11.71
N ALA A 281 21.98 -7.98 -11.12
CA ALA A 281 21.72 -6.68 -11.74
C ALA A 281 22.48 -6.45 -13.07
N LYS A 282 23.52 -7.24 -13.39
CA LYS A 282 24.26 -7.13 -14.67
C LYS A 282 23.55 -7.78 -15.84
N THR A 283 22.65 -8.72 -15.56
CA THR A 283 21.93 -9.49 -16.58
C THR A 283 20.42 -9.33 -16.49
N ILE A 284 19.91 -8.59 -15.50
CA ILE A 284 18.48 -8.27 -15.37
C ILE A 284 17.91 -7.68 -16.66
N GLY A 285 16.72 -8.09 -17.04
CA GLY A 285 16.02 -7.52 -18.17
C GLY A 285 14.63 -8.08 -18.39
N VAL A 286 13.96 -7.50 -19.37
CA VAL A 286 12.64 -7.94 -19.83
C VAL A 286 12.80 -8.86 -21.02
N ARG A 287 12.18 -10.03 -20.92
CA ARG A 287 12.09 -11.00 -22.01
C ARG A 287 10.78 -11.76 -21.94
N ARG A 288 10.50 -12.55 -22.98
CA ARG A 288 9.46 -13.57 -22.90
C ARG A 288 9.92 -14.75 -22.05
N ALA A 289 8.97 -15.41 -21.39
CA ALA A 289 9.24 -16.66 -20.69
C ALA A 289 9.65 -17.76 -21.68
N LYS A 290 10.48 -18.69 -21.21
CA LYS A 290 10.88 -19.87 -21.98
C LYS A 290 9.94 -21.03 -21.66
N PRO A 291 9.73 -21.98 -22.60
CA PRO A 291 8.90 -23.16 -22.33
C PRO A 291 9.36 -23.92 -21.09
N GLY A 292 8.42 -24.21 -20.19
CA GLY A 292 8.68 -24.96 -18.95
C GLY A 292 9.22 -24.13 -17.79
N GLU A 293 9.38 -22.81 -17.94
CA GLU A 293 9.68 -21.95 -16.79
C GLU A 293 8.47 -21.87 -15.83
N THR A 294 8.76 -21.86 -14.54
CA THR A 294 7.78 -21.64 -13.47
C THR A 294 8.19 -20.44 -12.62
N LEU A 295 7.25 -19.84 -11.91
CA LEU A 295 7.52 -18.74 -11.00
C LEU A 295 6.68 -18.87 -9.72
N GLU A 296 7.34 -18.88 -8.56
CA GLU A 296 6.68 -18.72 -7.26
C GLU A 296 6.49 -17.23 -6.98
N LEU A 297 5.23 -16.82 -6.84
CA LEU A 297 4.81 -15.44 -6.69
C LEU A 297 4.73 -15.02 -5.22
N LEU A 298 4.62 -13.72 -4.98
CA LEU A 298 4.49 -13.13 -3.65
C LEU A 298 3.21 -13.54 -2.90
N ASN A 299 2.20 -14.06 -3.60
CA ASN A 299 0.97 -14.60 -3.01
C ASN A 299 1.05 -16.11 -2.70
N ASP A 300 2.26 -16.68 -2.69
CA ASP A 300 2.54 -18.10 -2.46
C ASP A 300 2.02 -19.05 -3.55
N GLU A 301 1.47 -18.54 -4.65
CA GLU A 301 1.09 -19.35 -5.80
C GLU A 301 2.31 -19.61 -6.69
N THR A 302 2.44 -20.84 -7.19
CA THR A 302 3.42 -21.18 -8.23
C THR A 302 2.70 -21.34 -9.56
N ILE A 303 3.11 -20.55 -10.55
CA ILE A 303 2.53 -20.57 -11.90
C ILE A 303 3.49 -21.20 -12.91
N GLU A 304 2.93 -21.92 -13.88
CA GLU A 304 3.64 -22.31 -15.10
C GLU A 304 3.55 -21.18 -16.12
N LEU A 305 4.68 -20.73 -16.63
CA LEU A 305 4.73 -19.60 -17.55
C LEU A 305 4.46 -20.04 -18.99
N SER A 306 3.68 -19.24 -19.69
CA SER A 306 3.49 -19.33 -21.14
C SER A 306 4.60 -18.58 -21.87
N ALA A 307 5.00 -19.05 -23.05
CA ALA A 307 5.98 -18.35 -23.88
C ALA A 307 5.53 -16.93 -24.35
N GLU A 308 4.27 -16.59 -24.15
CA GLU A 308 3.74 -15.24 -24.39
C GLU A 308 3.78 -14.34 -23.15
N ASP A 309 4.12 -14.88 -21.98
CA ASP A 309 4.31 -14.09 -20.77
C ASP A 309 5.59 -13.28 -20.84
N LEU A 310 5.50 -12.01 -20.45
CA LEU A 310 6.68 -11.23 -20.15
C LEU A 310 7.13 -11.48 -18.72
N VAL A 311 8.42 -11.68 -18.56
CA VAL A 311 9.08 -11.81 -17.27
C VAL A 311 10.18 -10.79 -17.16
N ILE A 312 10.41 -10.33 -15.93
CA ILE A 312 11.69 -9.75 -15.58
C ILE A 312 12.54 -10.92 -15.11
N ALA A 313 13.71 -11.07 -15.70
CA ALA A 313 14.58 -12.20 -15.46
C ALA A 313 16.03 -11.75 -15.43
N ASP A 314 16.86 -12.53 -14.75
CA ASP A 314 18.32 -12.45 -14.86
C ASP A 314 18.88 -13.80 -15.35
N GLN A 315 20.19 -14.02 -15.18
CA GLN A 315 20.83 -15.28 -15.56
C GLN A 315 20.31 -16.52 -14.80
N SER A 316 19.71 -16.35 -13.62
CA SER A 316 19.20 -17.44 -12.78
C SER A 316 17.81 -17.91 -13.21
N GLY A 317 17.00 -17.03 -13.82
CA GLY A 317 15.64 -17.35 -14.21
C GLY A 317 14.67 -16.17 -14.10
N PRO A 318 13.35 -16.42 -14.20
CA PRO A 318 12.33 -15.40 -13.98
C PRO A 318 12.31 -14.96 -12.51
N LEU A 319 12.27 -13.65 -12.30
CA LEU A 319 12.21 -12.97 -11.00
C LEU A 319 10.82 -12.39 -10.72
N SER A 320 10.10 -11.98 -11.77
CA SER A 320 8.72 -11.50 -11.66
C SER A 320 7.93 -11.73 -12.95
N LEU A 321 6.61 -11.81 -12.80
CA LEU A 321 5.68 -11.73 -13.91
C LEU A 321 5.51 -10.25 -14.27
N ALA A 322 6.18 -9.83 -15.35
CA ALA A 322 6.39 -8.42 -15.66
C ALA A 322 5.06 -7.65 -15.69
N GLY A 323 5.02 -6.52 -14.98
CA GLY A 323 3.83 -5.66 -14.89
C GLY A 323 2.63 -6.23 -14.13
N VAL A 324 2.71 -7.46 -13.60
CA VAL A 324 1.59 -8.12 -12.91
C VAL A 324 1.92 -8.40 -11.44
N MET A 325 2.93 -9.20 -11.14
CA MET A 325 3.27 -9.59 -9.77
C MET A 325 4.74 -9.97 -9.60
N GLY A 326 5.33 -9.57 -8.48
CA GLY A 326 6.69 -9.96 -8.09
C GLY A 326 6.80 -11.45 -7.77
N GLY A 327 7.99 -12.02 -8.00
CA GLY A 327 8.34 -13.35 -7.51
C GLY A 327 8.89 -13.29 -6.09
N LYS A 328 8.74 -14.40 -5.36
CA LYS A 328 9.11 -14.50 -3.95
C LYS A 328 10.62 -14.58 -3.73
N ALA A 329 11.35 -15.21 -4.66
CA ALA A 329 12.79 -15.45 -4.54
C ALA A 329 13.60 -14.15 -4.39
N SER A 330 13.19 -13.09 -5.09
CA SER A 330 13.86 -11.78 -5.12
C SER A 330 13.18 -10.71 -4.28
N ALA A 331 12.22 -11.10 -3.44
CA ALA A 331 11.44 -10.17 -2.62
C ALA A 331 12.31 -9.48 -1.56
N VAL A 332 12.05 -8.19 -1.34
CA VAL A 332 12.62 -7.45 -0.21
C VAL A 332 12.10 -7.98 1.13
N THR A 333 12.93 -7.91 2.15
CA THR A 333 12.63 -8.32 3.52
C THR A 333 12.98 -7.19 4.50
N SER A 334 12.73 -7.39 5.79
CA SER A 334 13.16 -6.46 6.84
C SER A 334 14.68 -6.35 6.98
N GLU A 335 15.44 -7.28 6.41
CA GLU A 335 16.91 -7.31 6.45
C GLU A 335 17.54 -6.66 5.20
N THR A 336 16.74 -6.34 4.19
CA THR A 336 17.24 -5.83 2.92
C THR A 336 17.80 -4.41 3.09
N THR A 337 19.10 -4.25 2.82
CA THR A 337 19.81 -2.95 2.87
C THR A 337 20.29 -2.47 1.50
N ARG A 338 20.21 -3.33 0.48
CA ARG A 338 20.57 -3.05 -0.90
C ARG A 338 19.37 -3.37 -1.78
N VAL A 339 18.89 -2.38 -2.53
CA VAL A 339 17.66 -2.52 -3.31
C VAL A 339 17.94 -2.23 -4.77
N LEU A 340 17.46 -3.10 -5.65
CA LEU A 340 17.43 -2.85 -7.08
C LEU A 340 16.03 -2.36 -7.44
N LEU A 341 15.90 -1.05 -7.68
CA LEU A 341 14.69 -0.42 -8.16
C LEU A 341 14.50 -0.70 -9.66
N GLU A 342 13.33 -1.20 -9.99
CA GLU A 342 12.82 -1.38 -11.34
C GLU A 342 11.76 -0.31 -11.64
N VAL A 343 11.99 0.44 -12.73
CA VAL A 343 10.96 1.27 -13.35
C VAL A 343 10.87 0.90 -14.82
N ALA A 344 9.76 0.28 -15.22
CA ALA A 344 9.58 -0.22 -16.58
C ALA A 344 8.31 0.32 -17.26
N CYS A 345 8.22 0.11 -18.57
CA CYS A 345 7.07 0.43 -19.40
C CYS A 345 6.80 -0.73 -20.37
N PHE A 346 5.80 -1.54 -20.08
CA PHE A 346 5.46 -2.74 -20.85
C PHE A 346 4.38 -2.45 -21.91
N ASP A 347 4.26 -3.33 -22.91
CA ASP A 347 3.13 -3.32 -23.83
C ASP A 347 1.82 -3.66 -23.10
N ALA A 348 0.85 -2.76 -23.21
CA ALA A 348 -0.43 -2.87 -22.51
C ALA A 348 -1.23 -4.12 -22.90
N LYS A 349 -1.16 -4.57 -24.17
CA LYS A 349 -1.91 -5.74 -24.64
C LYS A 349 -1.33 -7.02 -24.06
N ARG A 350 -0.01 -7.11 -23.96
CA ARG A 350 0.68 -8.25 -23.32
C ARG A 350 0.35 -8.35 -21.85
N ILE A 351 0.43 -7.25 -21.11
CA ILE A 351 0.07 -7.25 -19.68
C ILE A 351 -1.37 -7.71 -19.48
N ARG A 352 -2.31 -7.21 -20.30
CA ARG A 352 -3.71 -7.65 -20.27
C ARG A 352 -3.88 -9.14 -20.55
N ALA A 353 -3.19 -9.66 -21.55
CA ALA A 353 -3.24 -11.07 -21.88
C ALA A 353 -2.67 -11.94 -20.76
N THR A 354 -1.55 -11.53 -20.17
CA THR A 354 -0.89 -12.21 -19.05
C THR A 354 -1.73 -12.20 -17.78
N SER A 355 -2.25 -11.05 -17.36
CA SER A 355 -3.14 -10.93 -16.19
C SER A 355 -4.34 -11.87 -16.31
N ARG A 356 -5.01 -11.90 -17.48
CA ARG A 356 -6.16 -12.78 -17.73
C ARG A 356 -5.82 -14.26 -17.79
N ARG A 357 -4.68 -14.61 -18.39
CA ARG A 357 -4.22 -16.00 -18.51
C ARG A 357 -4.02 -16.63 -17.13
N HIS A 358 -3.39 -15.89 -16.23
CA HIS A 358 -3.09 -16.34 -14.86
C HIS A 358 -4.17 -16.00 -13.85
N GLN A 359 -5.21 -15.27 -14.25
CA GLN A 359 -6.29 -14.77 -13.36
C GLN A 359 -5.76 -13.90 -12.22
N LEU A 360 -4.67 -13.15 -12.47
CA LEU A 360 -4.02 -12.28 -11.50
C LEU A 360 -4.32 -10.82 -11.85
N PHE A 361 -5.19 -10.19 -11.07
CA PHE A 361 -5.61 -8.80 -11.26
C PHE A 361 -5.02 -7.92 -10.16
N SER A 362 -3.87 -7.31 -10.43
CA SER A 362 -3.18 -6.41 -9.50
C SER A 362 -3.37 -4.94 -9.86
N GLU A 363 -3.21 -4.06 -8.88
CA GLU A 363 -3.14 -2.61 -9.08
C GLU A 363 -2.08 -2.20 -10.13
N SER A 364 -0.98 -2.96 -10.21
CA SER A 364 0.06 -2.79 -11.23
C SER A 364 -0.43 -3.12 -12.63
N SER A 365 -1.00 -4.32 -12.81
CA SER A 365 -1.52 -4.77 -14.11
C SER A 365 -2.61 -3.82 -14.61
N PHE A 366 -3.53 -3.40 -13.73
CA PHE A 366 -4.62 -2.49 -14.06
C PHE A 366 -4.13 -1.15 -14.66
N ARG A 367 -2.98 -0.64 -14.22
CA ARG A 367 -2.36 0.58 -14.74
C ARG A 367 -1.58 0.33 -16.03
N PHE A 368 -0.76 -0.71 -16.08
CA PHE A 368 -0.01 -1.04 -17.29
C PHE A 368 -0.91 -1.39 -18.48
N GLU A 369 -2.06 -2.04 -18.26
CA GLU A 369 -3.07 -2.33 -19.29
C GLU A 369 -3.68 -1.08 -19.94
N ARG A 370 -3.53 0.10 -19.31
CA ARG A 370 -4.02 1.39 -19.82
C ARG A 370 -2.92 2.28 -20.39
N GLN A 371 -1.78 1.67 -20.73
CA GLN A 371 -0.63 2.28 -21.39
C GLN A 371 0.02 3.39 -20.56
N LEU A 372 1.15 3.04 -19.93
CA LEU A 372 2.03 4.04 -19.31
C LEU A 372 3.01 4.62 -20.33
N THR A 373 3.65 5.74 -19.98
CA THR A 373 4.56 6.44 -20.88
C THR A 373 6.02 6.31 -20.46
N ALA A 374 6.86 5.79 -21.36
CA ALA A 374 8.27 5.49 -21.10
C ALA A 374 9.15 6.73 -20.84
N HIS A 375 8.75 7.95 -21.20
CA HIS A 375 9.59 9.14 -20.99
C HIS A 375 9.68 9.59 -19.51
N ARG A 376 8.91 8.97 -18.61
CA ARG A 376 8.84 9.34 -17.19
C ARG A 376 9.72 8.50 -16.27
N LEU A 377 10.49 7.51 -16.77
CA LEU A 377 11.22 6.59 -15.89
C LEU A 377 12.15 7.32 -14.90
N ASP A 378 12.88 8.34 -15.38
CA ASP A 378 13.77 9.14 -14.52
C ASP A 378 12.99 9.89 -13.43
N GLU A 379 11.83 10.49 -13.77
CA GLU A 379 10.94 11.19 -12.82
C GLU A 379 10.43 10.25 -11.72
N ILE A 380 10.03 9.04 -12.11
CA ILE A 380 9.50 8.04 -11.17
C ILE A 380 10.61 7.53 -10.24
N ALA A 381 11.80 7.25 -10.76
CA ALA A 381 12.94 6.87 -9.92
C ALA A 381 13.35 7.99 -8.96
N ASP A 382 13.42 9.23 -9.43
CA ASP A 382 13.75 10.38 -8.59
C ASP A 382 12.70 10.60 -7.47
N ARG A 383 11.41 10.39 -7.79
CA ARG A 383 10.34 10.47 -6.80
C ARG A 383 10.40 9.31 -5.82
N CYS A 384 10.69 8.08 -6.24
CA CYS A 384 10.90 6.93 -5.34
C CYS A 384 11.97 7.24 -4.28
N LEU A 385 13.13 7.76 -4.71
CA LEU A 385 14.20 8.13 -3.80
C LEU A 385 13.81 9.29 -2.88
N GLY A 386 13.10 10.28 -3.41
CA GLY A 386 12.56 11.38 -2.61
C GLY A 386 11.54 10.93 -1.57
N LEU A 387 10.71 9.93 -1.91
CA LEU A 387 9.70 9.35 -1.04
C LEU A 387 10.34 8.56 0.10
N ILE A 388 11.39 7.77 -0.15
CA ILE A 388 12.16 7.10 0.91
C ILE A 388 12.63 8.13 1.96
N GLN A 389 13.18 9.26 1.52
CA GLN A 389 13.63 10.32 2.43
C GLN A 389 12.49 11.07 3.11
N GLU A 390 11.35 11.20 2.43
CA GLU A 390 10.14 11.82 2.99
C GLU A 390 9.52 10.96 4.08
N MET A 391 9.58 9.63 3.93
CA MET A 391 9.17 8.65 4.93
C MET A 391 10.16 8.52 6.10
N GLY A 392 11.18 9.38 6.18
CA GLY A 392 12.19 9.37 7.25
C GLY A 392 13.31 8.35 7.03
N GLY A 393 13.34 7.66 5.89
CA GLY A 393 14.43 6.77 5.51
C GLY A 393 15.65 7.48 4.95
N SER A 394 16.70 6.70 4.71
CA SER A 394 17.94 7.16 4.11
C SER A 394 18.54 6.12 3.17
N PHE A 395 19.46 6.54 2.32
CA PHE A 395 20.30 5.67 1.50
C PHE A 395 21.66 6.35 1.27
N GLU A 396 22.70 5.57 1.02
CA GLU A 396 24.06 6.06 0.83
C GLU A 396 24.30 6.54 -0.61
N SER A 397 23.83 5.75 -1.58
CA SER A 397 23.95 6.09 -2.99
C SER A 397 22.87 5.44 -3.84
N ALA A 398 22.60 6.02 -5.01
CA ALA A 398 21.71 5.46 -6.01
C ALA A 398 22.35 5.63 -7.39
N SER A 399 22.60 4.52 -8.09
CA SER A 399 23.20 4.55 -9.43
C SER A 399 22.67 3.45 -10.34
N GLY A 400 22.57 3.71 -11.63
CA GLY A 400 21.86 2.82 -12.54
C GLY A 400 22.15 3.04 -14.01
N ASN A 401 21.36 2.36 -14.83
CA ASN A 401 21.32 2.52 -16.28
C ASN A 401 19.90 2.27 -16.77
N LYS A 402 19.61 2.70 -18.01
CA LYS A 402 18.31 2.48 -18.66
C LYS A 402 18.49 1.89 -20.05
N SER A 403 17.59 0.99 -20.40
CA SER A 403 17.37 0.52 -21.76
C SER A 403 16.05 1.08 -22.24
N LEU A 404 16.07 1.90 -23.29
CA LEU A 404 14.92 2.65 -23.80
C LEU A 404 14.81 2.47 -25.30
N SER A 405 13.57 2.38 -25.79
CA SER A 405 13.30 2.59 -27.21
C SER A 405 13.71 4.02 -27.58
N ARG A 406 14.35 4.17 -28.75
CA ARG A 406 14.74 5.49 -29.28
C ARG A 406 13.55 6.35 -29.66
#